data_AF-A0A497B0J8-F1
#
_entry.id   AF-A0A497B0J8-F1
#
_cell.length_a   1.000
_cell.length_b   1.000
_cell.length_c   1.000
_cell.angle_alpha   90.00
_cell.angle_beta   90.00
_cell.angle_gamma   90.00
#
_symmetry.space_group_name_H-M   'P 1'
#
loop_
_entity.id
_entity.type
_entity.pdbx_description
1 polymer ?
#
loop_
_entity_poly.entity_id
_entity_poly.type
_entity_poly.pdbx_seq_one_letter_code
_entity_poly.pdbx_strand_id
1 'polypeptide(L)'
;MEIVRQLSEHLWRQFVDQHPQGNLFHTPEMFQVFERVEGYRPEIWAATRNGNVLALLLPVQVTLKGGLLRFLTTRSVVYGSVLCAPGAEGQEALALLLRTYAQEIDGFPLFTELRNLADMSDLQPILTDCGFAYEAHLNYLVDLKRPLDDVMQSIGRRTR
;
A
#
# COMPACT_ATOMS: atom_id res chain seq x y z
N MET A 1 13.76 1.93 -15.97
CA MET A 1 12.46 1.89 -15.26
C MET A 1 11.89 3.29 -15.32
N GLU A 2 10.58 3.40 -15.41
CA GLU A 2 9.87 4.67 -15.47
C GLU A 2 8.87 4.73 -14.31
N ILE A 3 8.80 5.88 -13.64
CA ILE A 3 7.78 6.13 -12.63
C ILE A 3 6.58 6.80 -13.31
N VAL A 4 5.42 6.17 -13.22
CA VAL A 4 4.19 6.64 -13.83
C VAL A 4 3.14 6.95 -12.77
N ARG A 5 2.28 7.93 -13.07
CA ARG A 5 1.17 8.37 -12.18
C ARG A 5 -0.20 7.91 -12.63
N GLN A 6 -0.23 7.11 -13.68
CA GLN A 6 -1.42 6.55 -14.27
C GLN A 6 -1.08 5.16 -14.79
N LEU A 7 -2.01 4.24 -14.60
CA LEU A 7 -1.94 2.89 -15.14
C LEU A 7 -3.26 2.60 -15.85
N SER A 8 -3.19 1.86 -16.94
CA SER A 8 -4.41 1.27 -17.49
C SER A 8 -5.02 0.35 -16.43
N GLU A 9 -6.34 0.40 -16.30
CA GLU A 9 -7.06 -0.40 -15.31
C GLU A 9 -6.75 -1.90 -15.45
N HIS A 10 -6.61 -2.39 -16.68
CA HIS A 10 -6.27 -3.78 -16.96
C HIS A 10 -4.90 -4.19 -16.39
N LEU A 11 -3.84 -3.42 -16.68
CA LEU A 11 -2.49 -3.73 -16.17
C LEU A 11 -2.42 -3.65 -14.64
N TRP A 12 -3.11 -2.67 -14.06
CA TRP A 12 -3.18 -2.51 -12.62
C TRP A 12 -3.86 -3.73 -11.98
N ARG A 13 -5.07 -4.09 -12.43
CA ARG A 13 -5.78 -5.29 -11.92
C ARG A 13 -4.94 -6.54 -12.05
N GLN A 14 -4.37 -6.77 -13.23
CA GLN A 14 -3.53 -7.94 -13.47
C GLN A 14 -2.37 -8.02 -12.48
N PHE A 15 -1.67 -6.91 -12.22
CA PHE A 15 -0.57 -6.88 -11.27
C PHE A 15 -1.03 -7.21 -9.85
N VAL A 16 -2.17 -6.67 -9.41
CA VAL A 16 -2.70 -6.91 -8.06
C VAL A 16 -3.18 -8.34 -7.88
N ASP A 17 -3.94 -8.86 -8.84
CA ASP A 17 -4.51 -10.22 -8.79
C ASP A 17 -3.44 -11.31 -8.81
N GLN A 18 -2.31 -11.05 -9.46
CA GLN A 18 -1.18 -11.98 -9.54
C GLN A 18 -0.22 -11.86 -8.35
N HIS A 19 -0.36 -10.82 -7.51
CA HIS A 19 0.54 -10.60 -6.39
C HIS A 19 0.04 -11.33 -5.13
N PRO A 20 0.87 -12.15 -4.45
CA PRO A 20 0.44 -12.94 -3.28
C PRO A 20 -0.02 -12.09 -2.09
N GLN A 21 0.47 -10.85 -2.00
CA GLN A 21 0.08 -9.86 -0.98
C GLN A 21 -0.90 -8.79 -1.51
N GLY A 22 -1.41 -8.96 -2.74
CA GLY A 22 -2.47 -8.13 -3.29
C GLY A 22 -3.70 -8.16 -2.38
N ASN A 23 -4.34 -7.01 -2.18
CA ASN A 23 -5.48 -6.89 -1.29
C ASN A 23 -6.43 -5.78 -1.77
N LEU A 24 -7.58 -5.64 -1.12
CA LEU A 24 -8.63 -4.69 -1.49
C LEU A 24 -8.11 -3.26 -1.68
N PHE A 25 -7.20 -2.80 -0.82
CA PHE A 25 -6.66 -1.43 -0.88
C PHE A 25 -5.76 -1.18 -2.08
N HIS A 26 -5.35 -2.23 -2.78
CA HIS A 26 -4.62 -2.13 -4.03
C HIS A 26 -5.53 -2.09 -5.26
N THR A 27 -6.84 -2.29 -5.13
CA THR A 27 -7.74 -2.41 -6.28
C THR A 27 -8.14 -1.05 -6.87
N PRO A 28 -8.41 -0.97 -8.18
CA PRO A 28 -9.01 0.22 -8.79
C PRO A 28 -10.36 0.61 -8.15
N GLU A 29 -11.16 -0.36 -7.70
CA GLU A 29 -12.42 -0.12 -7.02
C GLU A 29 -12.23 0.66 -5.73
N MET A 30 -11.28 0.23 -4.89
CA MET A 30 -11.03 0.91 -3.62
C MET A 30 -10.45 2.30 -3.84
N PHE A 31 -9.66 2.48 -4.90
CA PHE A 31 -9.21 3.80 -5.33
C PHE A 31 -10.39 4.72 -5.66
N GLN A 32 -11.36 4.25 -6.47
CA GLN A 32 -12.57 5.01 -6.80
C GLN A 32 -13.43 5.34 -5.57
N VAL A 33 -13.44 4.44 -4.57
CA VAL A 33 -14.09 4.73 -3.28
C VAL A 33 -13.39 5.93 -2.62
N PHE A 34 -12.06 5.89 -2.49
CA PHE A 34 -11.32 7.00 -1.88
C PHE A 34 -11.44 8.32 -2.65
N GLU A 35 -11.54 8.30 -3.99
CA GLU A 35 -11.78 9.51 -4.80
C GLU A 35 -13.10 10.21 -4.45
N ARG A 36 -14.11 9.43 -4.04
CA ARG A 36 -15.46 9.94 -3.74
C ARG A 36 -15.63 10.37 -2.27
N VAL A 37 -14.66 10.07 -1.41
CA VAL A 37 -14.71 10.45 0.01
C VAL A 37 -14.25 11.88 0.18
N GLU A 38 -15.04 12.68 0.90
CA GLU A 38 -14.69 14.07 1.21
C GLU A 38 -13.38 14.13 2.02
N GLY A 39 -12.48 15.03 1.64
CA GLY A 39 -11.18 15.19 2.30
C GLY A 39 -10.12 14.15 1.89
N TYR A 40 -10.45 13.20 1.00
CA TYR A 40 -9.54 12.17 0.51
C TYR A 40 -9.08 12.51 -0.90
N ARG A 41 -7.79 12.28 -1.18
CA ARG A 41 -7.20 12.40 -2.51
C ARG A 41 -6.24 11.22 -2.73
N PRO A 42 -6.70 10.14 -3.37
CA PRO A 42 -5.82 9.02 -3.70
C PRO A 42 -4.94 9.36 -4.91
N GLU A 43 -3.74 8.81 -4.92
CA GLU A 43 -2.75 8.94 -5.99
C GLU A 43 -2.31 7.56 -6.47
N ILE A 44 -1.82 7.48 -7.71
CA ILE A 44 -1.18 6.28 -8.24
C ILE A 44 0.28 6.58 -8.46
N TRP A 45 1.12 5.66 -8.00
CA TRP A 45 2.55 5.67 -8.20
C TRP A 45 2.99 4.27 -8.56
N ALA A 46 3.53 4.09 -9.76
CA ALA A 46 4.00 2.79 -10.21
C ALA A 46 5.35 2.89 -10.89
N ALA A 47 6.23 1.92 -10.59
CA ALA A 47 7.44 1.72 -11.35
C ALA A 47 7.16 0.70 -12.46
N THR A 48 7.48 1.04 -13.70
CA THR A 48 7.23 0.18 -14.86
C THR A 48 8.50 -0.02 -15.68
N ARG A 49 8.53 -1.11 -16.45
CA ARG A 49 9.55 -1.38 -17.45
C ARG A 49 8.94 -2.15 -18.62
N ASN A 50 9.09 -1.63 -19.84
CA ASN A 50 8.58 -2.26 -21.06
C ASN A 50 7.08 -2.62 -20.97
N GLY A 51 6.28 -1.79 -20.31
CA GLY A 51 4.84 -2.02 -20.11
C GLY A 51 4.46 -2.92 -18.94
N ASN A 52 5.43 -3.54 -18.25
CA ASN A 52 5.17 -4.35 -17.05
C ASN A 52 5.27 -3.49 -15.79
N VAL A 53 4.32 -3.68 -14.86
CA VAL A 53 4.35 -3.08 -13.52
C VAL A 53 5.31 -3.87 -12.64
N LEU A 54 6.25 -3.17 -11.99
CA LEU A 54 7.28 -3.76 -11.13
C LEU A 54 7.11 -3.36 -9.67
N ALA A 55 6.55 -2.18 -9.40
CA ALA A 55 6.19 -1.77 -8.04
C ALA A 55 4.97 -0.85 -8.07
N LEU A 56 4.18 -0.86 -7.00
CA LEU A 56 2.96 -0.08 -6.86
C LEU A 56 2.88 0.52 -5.46
N LEU A 57 2.55 1.80 -5.41
CA LEU A 57 2.25 2.59 -4.23
C LEU A 57 0.97 3.37 -4.50
N LEU A 58 0.01 3.29 -3.58
CA LEU A 58 -1.29 3.98 -3.69
C LEU A 58 -1.52 4.84 -2.44
N PRO A 59 -0.84 6.00 -2.35
CA PRO A 59 -1.02 6.89 -1.23
C PRO A 59 -2.38 7.58 -1.30
N VAL A 60 -3.03 7.72 -0.15
CA VAL A 60 -4.27 8.48 0.00
C VAL A 60 -4.00 9.66 0.91
N GLN A 61 -3.99 10.87 0.36
CA GLN A 61 -3.93 12.07 1.18
C GLN A 61 -5.27 12.24 1.91
N VAL A 62 -5.23 12.32 3.23
CA VAL A 62 -6.38 12.53 4.09
C VAL A 62 -6.22 13.88 4.79
N THR A 63 -7.11 14.82 4.48
CA THR A 63 -7.12 16.17 5.05
C THR A 63 -8.27 16.31 6.06
N LEU A 64 -7.95 16.54 7.34
CA LEU A 64 -8.96 16.69 8.40
C LEU A 64 -9.63 18.08 8.41
N LYS A 65 -8.92 19.14 8.01
CA LYS A 65 -9.43 20.51 7.93
C LYS A 65 -8.92 21.20 6.66
N GLY A 66 -9.85 21.78 5.90
CA GLY A 66 -9.53 22.53 4.67
C GLY A 66 -8.90 23.91 4.93
N GLY A 67 -8.66 24.64 3.85
CA GLY A 67 -8.09 25.99 3.88
C GLY A 67 -6.62 26.02 4.29
N LEU A 68 -6.21 27.11 4.97
CA LEU A 68 -4.81 27.30 5.40
C LEU A 68 -4.33 26.20 6.35
N LEU A 69 -5.20 25.51 7.09
CA LEU A 69 -4.77 24.45 8.02
C LEU A 69 -4.52 23.09 7.32
N ARG A 70 -4.68 23.02 6.00
CA ARG A 70 -4.47 21.78 5.22
C ARG A 70 -3.05 21.23 5.41
N PHE A 71 -2.03 22.07 5.37
CA PHE A 71 -0.63 21.63 5.51
C PHE A 71 -0.31 21.07 6.90
N LEU A 72 -1.05 21.49 7.93
CA LEU A 72 -0.90 21.00 9.32
C LEU A 72 -1.75 19.77 9.64
N THR A 73 -2.61 19.34 8.74
CA THR A 73 -3.59 18.28 9.02
C THR A 73 -3.61 17.17 8.00
N THR A 74 -2.87 17.31 6.89
CA THR A 74 -2.84 16.30 5.84
C THR A 74 -1.77 15.25 6.10
N ARG A 75 -2.18 13.99 5.97
CA ARG A 75 -1.35 12.79 6.08
C ARG A 75 -1.54 11.97 4.81
N SER A 76 -0.49 11.31 4.31
CA SER A 76 -0.65 10.28 3.29
C SER A 76 -0.73 8.92 3.97
N VAL A 77 -1.75 8.15 3.64
CA VAL A 77 -1.96 6.80 4.17
C VAL A 77 -1.98 5.82 3.01
N VAL A 78 -1.11 4.82 3.08
CA VAL A 78 -1.05 3.72 2.11
C VAL A 78 -1.64 2.48 2.79
N TYR A 79 -2.96 2.31 2.63
CA TYR A 79 -3.74 1.33 3.40
C TYR A 79 -3.38 -0.13 3.14
N GLY A 80 -2.86 -0.45 1.96
CA GLY A 80 -2.41 -1.80 1.59
C GLY A 80 -0.91 -2.04 1.73
N SER A 81 -0.15 -1.00 2.11
CA SER A 81 1.30 -0.90 1.93
C SER A 81 1.74 -0.92 0.46
N VAL A 82 3.00 -1.24 0.19
CA VAL A 82 3.59 -1.34 -1.14
C VAL A 82 3.47 -2.74 -1.72
N LEU A 83 3.42 -2.84 -3.04
CA LEU A 83 3.62 -4.10 -3.76
C LEU A 83 4.84 -3.99 -4.67
N CYS A 84 5.59 -5.07 -4.83
CA CYS A 84 6.66 -5.16 -5.83
C CYS A 84 6.76 -6.55 -6.43
N ALA A 85 7.11 -6.62 -7.71
CA ALA A 85 7.37 -7.88 -8.38
C ALA A 85 8.42 -8.71 -7.62
N PRO A 86 8.32 -10.05 -7.64
CA PRO A 86 9.28 -10.89 -6.94
C PRO A 86 10.69 -10.75 -7.53
N GLY A 87 11.70 -10.84 -6.66
CA GLY A 87 13.11 -10.80 -7.04
C GLY A 87 13.73 -9.39 -7.06
N ALA A 88 15.01 -9.35 -7.42
CA ALA A 88 15.83 -8.14 -7.33
C ALA A 88 15.29 -6.97 -8.16
N GLU A 89 14.76 -7.25 -9.35
CA GLU A 89 14.24 -6.19 -10.23
C GLU A 89 13.05 -5.45 -9.61
N GLY A 90 12.12 -6.16 -8.96
CA GLY A 90 11.01 -5.53 -8.27
C GLY A 90 11.44 -4.75 -7.03
N GLN A 91 12.44 -5.25 -6.30
CA GLN A 91 13.04 -4.55 -5.16
C GLN A 91 13.76 -3.26 -5.59
N GLU A 92 14.52 -3.29 -6.67
CA GLU A 92 15.15 -2.10 -7.26
C GLU A 92 14.10 -1.09 -7.74
N ALA A 93 13.04 -1.57 -8.40
CA ALA A 93 11.93 -0.74 -8.84
C ALA A 93 11.18 -0.08 -7.67
N LEU A 94 10.99 -0.82 -6.57
CA LEU A 94 10.39 -0.30 -5.34
C LEU A 94 11.27 0.77 -4.70
N ALA A 95 12.59 0.53 -4.58
CA ALA A 95 13.51 1.50 -4.03
C ALA A 95 13.52 2.80 -4.86
N LEU A 96 13.53 2.69 -6.19
CA LEU A 96 13.41 3.83 -7.09
C LEU A 96 12.08 4.57 -6.87
N LEU A 97 10.96 3.85 -6.85
CA LEU A 97 9.62 4.41 -6.65
C LEU A 97 9.52 5.22 -5.35
N LEU A 98 9.99 4.65 -4.24
CA LEU A 98 9.91 5.27 -2.92
C LEU A 98 10.83 6.49 -2.80
N ARG A 99 12.03 6.44 -3.39
CA ARG A 99 12.94 7.60 -3.41
C ARG A 99 12.36 8.74 -4.25
N THR A 100 11.82 8.44 -5.43
CA THR A 100 11.16 9.44 -6.27
C THR A 100 9.94 10.02 -5.57
N TYR A 101 9.12 9.17 -4.94
CA TYR A 101 7.98 9.61 -4.12
C TYR A 101 8.43 10.59 -3.04
N ALA A 102 9.40 10.19 -2.20
CA ALA A 102 9.89 11.00 -1.09
C ALA A 102 10.49 12.35 -1.55
N GLN A 103 11.16 12.38 -2.69
CA GLN A 103 11.72 13.60 -3.28
C GLN A 103 10.63 14.57 -3.79
N GLU A 104 9.54 14.04 -4.35
CA GLU A 104 8.50 14.85 -4.99
C GLU A 104 7.42 15.34 -4.02
N ILE A 105 7.17 14.63 -2.91
CA ILE A 105 6.23 15.09 -1.87
C ILE A 105 6.82 16.15 -0.93
N ASP A 106 7.99 16.72 -1.26
CA ASP A 106 8.78 17.66 -0.45
C ASP A 106 7.96 18.54 0.53
N GLY A 107 7.99 18.17 1.81
CA GLY A 107 7.35 18.92 2.91
C GLY A 107 5.82 18.81 3.02
N PHE A 108 5.14 18.10 2.12
CA PHE A 108 3.70 17.85 2.19
C PHE A 108 3.32 16.52 1.51
N PRO A 109 2.69 15.58 2.24
CA PRO A 109 2.01 15.71 3.54
C PRO A 109 2.95 15.67 4.75
N LEU A 110 2.41 15.83 5.96
CA LEU A 110 3.17 15.78 7.22
C LEU A 110 4.00 14.49 7.37
N PHE A 111 3.42 13.37 6.95
CA PHE A 111 4.08 12.08 6.88
C PHE A 111 3.32 11.17 5.91
N THR A 112 3.99 10.10 5.50
CA THR A 112 3.39 8.96 4.81
C THR A 112 3.41 7.76 5.73
N GLU A 113 2.25 7.14 5.96
CA GLU A 113 2.07 5.94 6.77
C GLU A 113 1.80 4.74 5.87
N LEU A 114 2.61 3.69 5.99
CA LEU A 114 2.36 2.39 5.36
C LEU A 114 1.63 1.49 6.35
N ARG A 115 0.40 1.06 6.02
CA ARG A 115 -0.38 0.15 6.86
C ARG A 115 -0.22 -1.27 6.35
N ASN A 116 0.77 -1.96 6.90
CA ASN A 116 1.11 -3.32 6.48
C ASN A 116 0.03 -4.32 6.90
N LEU A 117 -0.58 -4.99 5.92
CA LEU A 117 -1.56 -6.07 6.13
C LEU A 117 -0.95 -7.47 5.97
N ALA A 118 0.28 -7.52 5.47
CA ALA A 118 1.08 -8.72 5.28
C ALA A 118 2.47 -8.53 5.91
N ASP A 119 3.23 -9.62 6.00
CA ASP A 119 4.61 -9.57 6.44
C ASP A 119 5.47 -8.80 5.41
N MET A 120 6.14 -7.75 5.89
CA MET A 120 7.00 -6.88 5.09
C MET A 120 8.48 -7.06 5.44
N SER A 121 8.85 -8.12 6.16
CA SER A 121 10.21 -8.36 6.65
C SER A 121 11.25 -8.34 5.52
N ASP A 122 10.92 -8.88 4.35
CA ASP A 122 11.82 -8.90 3.19
C ASP A 122 12.04 -7.52 2.55
N LEU A 123 11.06 -6.62 2.70
CA LEU A 123 11.11 -5.26 2.13
C LEU A 123 11.56 -4.23 3.17
N GLN A 124 11.61 -4.60 4.44
CA GLN A 124 11.97 -3.71 5.54
C GLN A 124 13.31 -2.99 5.36
N PRO A 125 14.39 -3.63 4.86
CA PRO A 125 15.64 -2.93 4.56
C PRO A 125 15.45 -1.80 3.54
N ILE A 126 14.69 -2.06 2.46
CA ILE A 126 14.41 -1.07 1.41
C ILE A 126 13.57 0.09 1.95
N LEU A 127 12.55 -0.21 2.76
CA LEU A 127 11.72 0.80 3.40
C LEU A 127 12.55 1.70 4.32
N THR A 128 13.42 1.10 5.13
CA THR A 128 14.32 1.81 6.05
C THR A 128 15.29 2.70 5.30
N ASP A 129 15.91 2.18 4.23
CA ASP A 129 16.83 2.94 3.37
C ASP A 129 16.13 4.10 2.64
N CYS A 130 14.81 4.03 2.47
CA CYS A 130 13.98 5.10 1.90
C CYS A 130 13.40 6.04 2.98
N GLY A 131 13.81 5.91 4.24
CA GLY A 131 13.44 6.83 5.32
C GLY A 131 12.16 6.46 6.08
N PHE A 132 11.59 5.28 5.87
CA PHE A 132 10.45 4.81 6.66
C PHE A 132 10.93 4.19 7.97
N ALA A 133 10.29 4.57 9.08
CA ALA A 133 10.49 3.92 10.38
C ALA A 133 9.45 2.80 10.57
N TYR A 134 9.90 1.66 11.09
CA TYR A 134 9.02 0.53 11.35
C TYR A 134 8.47 0.53 12.77
N GLU A 135 7.16 0.39 12.86
CA GLU A 135 6.43 0.20 14.11
C GLU A 135 5.62 -1.10 14.03
N ALA A 136 5.77 -1.96 15.03
CA ALA A 136 5.08 -3.24 15.07
C ALA A 136 3.60 -3.06 15.42
N HIS A 137 2.72 -3.65 14.60
CA HIS A 137 1.28 -3.69 14.84
C HIS A 137 0.82 -5.14 15.03
N LEU A 138 0.02 -5.38 16.08
CA LEU A 138 -0.51 -6.71 16.37
C LEU A 138 -1.85 -6.91 15.67
N ASN A 139 -1.90 -7.88 14.76
CA ASN A 139 -3.13 -8.34 14.11
C ASN A 139 -3.45 -9.77 14.55
N TYR A 140 -4.72 -10.05 14.85
CA TYR A 140 -5.20 -11.40 15.11
C TYR A 140 -5.90 -11.93 13.86
N LEU A 141 -5.18 -12.72 13.07
CA LEU A 141 -5.69 -13.33 11.85
C LEU A 141 -6.04 -14.80 12.10
N VAL A 142 -7.23 -15.21 11.67
CA VAL A 142 -7.63 -16.62 11.69
C VAL A 142 -7.32 -17.23 10.34
N ASP A 143 -6.46 -18.24 10.31
CA ASP A 143 -6.23 -19.00 9.09
C ASP A 143 -7.47 -19.83 8.72
N LEU A 144 -8.02 -19.56 7.54
CA LEU A 144 -9.18 -20.24 6.97
C LEU A 144 -8.78 -21.29 5.91
N LYS A 145 -7.49 -21.49 5.65
CA LYS A 145 -6.98 -22.54 4.74
C LYS A 145 -6.95 -23.94 5.37
N ARG A 146 -7.53 -24.09 6.56
CA ARG A 146 -7.64 -25.34 7.32
C ARG A 146 -9.09 -25.85 7.33
N PRO A 147 -9.31 -27.14 7.63
CA PRO A 147 -10.64 -27.72 7.71
C PRO A 147 -11.59 -26.93 8.63
N LEU A 148 -12.88 -26.87 8.25
CA LEU A 148 -13.91 -26.15 9.01
C LEU A 148 -13.95 -26.56 10.48
N ASP A 149 -13.85 -27.86 10.76
CA ASP A 149 -13.88 -28.37 12.13
C ASP A 149 -12.72 -27.83 12.98
N ASP A 150 -11.52 -27.70 12.40
CA ASP A 150 -10.35 -27.13 13.09
C ASP A 150 -10.55 -25.63 13.37
N VAL A 151 -11.17 -24.91 12.42
CA VAL A 151 -11.55 -23.51 12.63
C VAL A 151 -12.54 -23.41 13.79
N MET A 152 -13.61 -24.20 13.77
CA MET A 152 -14.66 -24.16 14.79
C MET A 152 -14.16 -24.60 16.17
N GLN A 153 -13.22 -25.54 16.25
CA GLN A 153 -12.62 -25.97 17.52
C GLN A 153 -11.67 -24.93 18.12
N SER A 154 -11.07 -24.07 17.29
CA SER A 154 -10.21 -22.98 17.78
C SER A 154 -10.99 -21.79 18.35
N ILE A 155 -12.30 -21.72 18.10
CA ILE A 155 -13.19 -20.71 18.68
C ILE A 155 -13.51 -21.11 20.12
N GLY A 156 -13.36 -20.16 21.05
CA GLY A 156 -13.63 -20.40 22.47
C GLY A 156 -15.05 -20.90 22.73
N ARG A 157 -15.22 -21.76 23.74
CA ARG A 157 -16.50 -22.42 24.08
C ARG A 157 -17.70 -21.47 24.32
N ARG A 158 -17.45 -20.20 24.65
CA ARG A 158 -18.50 -19.18 24.86
C ARG A 158 -18.96 -18.50 23.57
N THR A 159 -18.17 -18.59 22.50
CA THR A 159 -18.40 -17.93 21.21
C THR A 159 -18.96 -18.89 20.17
N ARG A 160 -18.65 -20.19 20.28
CA ARG A 160 -19.23 -21.27 19.48
C ARG A 160 -20.68 -21.53 19.87
#